data_AF-A0A0P0W872-F1
#
_entry.id   AF-A0A0P0W872-F1
#
_cell.length_a   1.000
_cell.length_b   1.000
_cell.length_c   1.000
_cell.angle_alpha   90.00
_cell.angle_beta   90.00
_cell.angle_gamma   90.00
#
_symmetry.space_group_name_H-M   'P 1'
#
loop_
_entity.id
_entity.type
_entity.pdbx_description
1 polymer ?
#
loop_
_entity_poly.entity_id
_entity_poly.type
_entity_poly.pdbx_seq_one_letter_code
_entity_poly.pdbx_strand_id
1 'polypeptide(L)'
;LFVHVHPEEEPWIRGNNKGAALQRLSRSRRGKLPVVIKEGDIRPLQPVVAAKFATECNIIVRNHVPVFPKWKDYKNQSAIRRMFRMKLAAKFDIDIRATHVKFACVEMMKKAVRQHRYHLKRIFFNPFPLHLVTKSSPIKSTTDKQWSELVKSWASEKK
;
A
#
# COMPACT_ATOMS: atom_id res chain seq x y z
N LEU A 1 37.46 33.26 17.90
CA LEU A 1 37.05 31.85 17.70
C LEU A 1 35.78 31.84 16.85
N PHE A 2 35.84 31.40 15.60
CA PHE A 2 34.64 31.13 14.80
C PHE A 2 34.22 29.69 15.05
N VAL A 3 33.09 29.50 15.72
CA VAL A 3 32.47 28.18 15.89
C VAL A 3 31.78 27.86 14.57
N HIS A 4 32.30 26.89 13.82
CA HIS A 4 31.57 26.31 12.68
C HIS A 4 30.38 25.54 13.23
N VAL A 5 29.20 26.15 13.16
CA VAL A 5 27.94 25.44 13.32
C VAL A 5 27.78 24.58 12.07
N HIS A 6 28.05 23.28 12.19
CA HIS A 6 27.71 22.33 11.13
C HIS A 6 26.19 22.45 10.90
N PRO A 7 25.73 22.76 9.68
CA PRO A 7 24.31 22.77 9.39
C PRO A 7 23.76 21.38 9.70
N GLU A 8 22.72 21.32 10.53
CA GLU A 8 22.01 20.08 10.85
C GLU A 8 21.69 19.37 9.53
N GLU A 9 22.39 18.26 9.26
CA GLU A 9 22.17 17.48 8.05
C GLU A 9 20.74 16.93 8.13
N GLU A 10 19.81 17.54 7.38
CA GLU A 10 18.44 17.05 7.31
C GLU A 10 18.49 15.56 6.95
N PRO A 11 17.93 14.68 7.80
CA PRO A 11 18.09 13.25 7.62
C PRO A 11 17.52 12.86 6.27
N TRP A 12 18.32 12.20 5.43
CA TRP A 12 17.90 11.79 4.09
C TRP A 12 16.63 10.94 4.17
N ILE A 13 15.50 11.53 3.76
CA ILE A 13 14.22 10.85 3.75
C ILE A 13 14.10 10.09 2.43
N ARG A 14 14.29 8.76 2.49
CA ARG A 14 14.03 7.90 1.33
C ARG A 14 12.62 8.15 0.80
N GLY A 15 12.55 8.61 -0.45
CA GLY A 15 11.28 8.77 -1.15
C GLY A 15 10.51 7.45 -1.31
N ASN A 16 9.21 7.58 -1.54
CA ASN A 16 8.32 6.45 -1.77
C ASN A 16 8.80 5.53 -2.90
N ASN A 17 8.94 4.22 -2.64
CA ASN A 17 9.29 3.24 -3.68
C ASN A 17 8.22 3.26 -4.79
N LYS A 18 8.66 3.41 -6.05
CA LYS A 18 7.80 3.49 -7.25
C LYS A 18 7.81 2.21 -8.11
N GLY A 19 8.40 1.12 -7.62
CA GLY A 19 8.45 -0.15 -8.35
C GLY A 19 9.53 -0.22 -9.42
N ALA A 20 10.50 0.70 -9.40
CA ALA A 20 11.57 0.80 -10.40
C ALA A 20 12.38 -0.51 -10.54
N ALA A 21 12.60 -1.24 -9.45
CA ALA A 21 13.31 -2.52 -9.50
C ALA A 21 12.53 -3.61 -10.26
N LEU A 22 11.21 -3.68 -10.11
CA LEU A 22 10.37 -4.60 -10.89
C LEU A 22 10.36 -4.18 -12.36
N GLN A 23 10.21 -2.89 -12.63
CA GLN A 23 10.21 -2.37 -14.00
C GLN A 23 11.52 -2.66 -14.73
N ARG A 24 12.67 -2.48 -14.08
CA ARG A 24 13.98 -2.86 -14.64
C ARG A 24 14.05 -4.35 -14.97
N LEU A 25 13.59 -5.21 -14.05
CA LEU A 25 13.58 -6.66 -14.24
C LEU A 25 12.65 -7.09 -15.39
N SER A 26 11.47 -6.48 -15.52
CA SER A 26 10.56 -6.78 -16.64
C SER A 26 11.15 -6.35 -17.98
N ARG A 27 11.85 -5.21 -18.03
CA ARG A 27 12.55 -4.74 -19.23
C ARG A 27 13.67 -5.69 -19.63
N SER A 28 14.54 -6.07 -18.70
CA SER A 28 15.66 -6.98 -19.01
C SER A 28 15.16 -8.35 -19.50
N ARG A 29 14.06 -8.84 -18.94
CA ARG A 29 13.41 -10.09 -19.35
C ARG A 29 12.59 -9.99 -20.63
N ARG A 30 12.36 -8.78 -21.16
CA ARG A 30 11.42 -8.51 -22.28
C ARG A 30 10.02 -9.09 -22.03
N GLY A 31 9.57 -9.07 -20.77
CA GLY A 31 8.31 -9.69 -20.37
C GLY A 31 7.95 -9.42 -18.91
N LYS A 32 6.70 -9.71 -18.54
CA LYS A 32 6.25 -9.60 -17.15
C LYS A 32 6.93 -10.69 -16.31
N LEU A 33 7.16 -10.40 -15.03
CA LEU A 33 7.69 -11.37 -14.08
C LEU A 33 6.58 -12.40 -13.78
N PRO A 34 6.77 -13.71 -14.05
CA PRO A 34 5.81 -14.74 -13.68
C PRO A 34 5.71 -14.84 -12.17
N VAL A 35 4.47 -14.92 -11.70
CA VAL A 35 4.10 -15.10 -10.30
C VAL A 35 3.24 -16.35 -10.22
N VAL A 36 3.82 -17.40 -9.63
CA VAL A 36 3.12 -18.62 -9.28
C VAL A 36 2.94 -18.63 -7.76
N ILE A 37 1.69 -18.69 -7.33
CA ILE A 37 1.31 -18.80 -5.91
C ILE A 37 0.62 -20.15 -5.78
N LYS A 38 1.12 -21.01 -4.88
CA LYS A 38 0.49 -22.33 -4.66
C LYS A 38 -0.80 -22.17 -3.86
N GLU A 39 -1.67 -23.16 -3.94
CA GLU A 39 -2.83 -23.21 -3.05
C GLU A 39 -2.39 -23.24 -1.57
N GLY A 40 -3.09 -22.48 -0.72
CA GLY A 40 -2.71 -22.25 0.68
C GLY A 40 -1.71 -21.10 0.89
N ASP A 41 -0.90 -20.77 -0.12
CA ASP A 41 0.04 -19.65 -0.03
C ASP A 41 -0.62 -18.30 -0.36
N ILE A 42 -0.11 -17.24 0.27
CA ILE A 42 -0.50 -15.85 -0.05
C ILE A 42 0.56 -15.11 -0.87
N ARG A 43 1.74 -15.74 -1.08
CA ARG A 43 2.89 -15.17 -1.79
C ARG A 43 3.57 -16.24 -2.64
N PRO A 44 4.31 -15.84 -3.69
CA PRO A 44 5.20 -16.74 -4.40
C PRO A 44 6.25 -17.34 -3.46
N LEU A 45 6.66 -18.58 -3.73
CA LEU A 45 7.70 -19.25 -2.95
C LEU A 45 9.09 -18.63 -3.17
N GLN A 46 9.39 -18.20 -4.41
CA GLN A 46 10.69 -17.65 -4.73
C GLN A 46 10.90 -16.27 -4.07
N PRO A 47 11.92 -16.07 -3.23
CA PRO A 47 12.08 -14.86 -2.42
C PRO A 47 12.13 -13.55 -3.22
N VAL A 48 12.88 -13.55 -4.34
CA VAL A 48 13.01 -12.36 -5.21
C VAL A 48 11.65 -11.99 -5.80
N VAL A 49 10.89 -12.97 -6.29
CA VAL A 49 9.55 -12.77 -6.85
C VAL A 49 8.58 -12.30 -5.77
N ALA A 50 8.61 -12.94 -4.59
CA ALA A 50 7.78 -12.58 -3.45
C ALA A 50 8.01 -11.13 -2.98
N ALA A 51 9.27 -10.69 -2.94
CA ALA A 51 9.62 -9.33 -2.56
C ALA A 51 9.09 -8.30 -3.57
N LYS A 52 9.23 -8.57 -4.88
CA LYS A 52 8.70 -7.69 -5.93
C LYS A 52 7.17 -7.66 -5.91
N PHE A 53 6.53 -8.82 -5.75
CA PHE A 53 5.07 -8.95 -5.61
C PHE A 53 4.53 -8.16 -4.42
N ALA A 54 5.11 -8.33 -3.23
CA ALA A 54 4.70 -7.61 -2.03
C ALA A 54 4.92 -6.10 -2.14
N THR A 55 6.04 -5.68 -2.74
CA THR A 55 6.32 -4.27 -3.00
C THR A 55 5.25 -3.64 -3.90
N GLU A 56 4.89 -4.32 -4.99
CA GLU A 56 3.89 -3.81 -5.92
C GLU A 56 2.49 -3.78 -5.29
N CYS A 57 2.14 -4.76 -4.44
CA CYS A 57 0.90 -4.71 -3.65
C CYS A 57 0.81 -3.43 -2.80
N ASN A 58 1.90 -3.08 -2.10
CA ASN A 58 1.96 -1.86 -1.30
C ASN A 58 1.83 -0.60 -2.16
N ILE A 59 2.48 -0.57 -3.33
CA ILE A 59 2.43 0.56 -4.27
C ILE A 59 0.99 0.75 -4.79
N ILE A 60 0.34 -0.34 -5.23
CA ILE A 60 -1.03 -0.28 -5.74
C ILE A 60 -1.97 0.22 -4.66
N VAL A 61 -1.86 -0.29 -3.42
CA VAL A 61 -2.70 0.17 -2.30
C VAL A 61 -2.51 1.66 -2.07
N ARG A 62 -1.27 2.12 -1.90
CA ARG A 62 -0.96 3.52 -1.61
C ARG A 62 -1.50 4.48 -2.68
N ASN A 63 -1.46 4.06 -3.94
CA ASN A 63 -1.77 4.96 -5.05
C ASN A 63 -3.24 4.89 -5.50
N HIS A 64 -3.96 3.78 -5.22
CA HIS A 64 -5.23 3.50 -5.87
C HIS A 64 -6.33 2.93 -4.99
N VAL A 65 -6.00 2.47 -3.77
CA VAL A 65 -7.02 1.87 -2.88
C VAL A 65 -7.46 2.93 -1.86
N PRO A 66 -8.77 3.21 -1.76
CA PRO A 66 -9.32 4.02 -0.68
C PRO A 66 -9.04 3.36 0.67
N VAL A 67 -8.71 4.15 1.70
CA VAL A 67 -8.38 3.63 3.03
C VAL A 67 -9.60 3.72 3.94
N PHE A 68 -10.23 2.57 4.23
CA PHE A 68 -11.36 2.50 5.17
C PHE A 68 -10.89 2.20 6.60
N PRO A 69 -11.71 2.51 7.62
CA PRO A 69 -11.41 2.21 9.02
C PRO A 69 -11.24 0.71 9.32
N LYS A 70 -12.09 -0.16 8.75
CA LYS A 70 -12.09 -1.59 9.07
C LYS A 70 -12.05 -2.43 7.79
N TRP A 71 -11.43 -3.61 7.88
CA TRP A 71 -11.36 -4.51 6.72
C TRP A 71 -12.74 -4.96 6.23
N LYS A 72 -13.70 -5.11 7.16
CA LYS A 72 -15.09 -5.47 6.83
C LYS A 72 -15.74 -4.52 5.83
N ASP A 73 -15.31 -3.26 5.81
CA ASP A 73 -15.86 -2.23 4.90
C ASP A 73 -15.46 -2.49 3.43
N TYR A 74 -14.45 -3.33 3.19
CA TYR A 74 -14.08 -3.80 1.85
C TYR A 74 -14.90 -5.02 1.36
N LYS A 75 -15.70 -5.67 2.22
CA LYS A 75 -16.40 -6.92 1.88
C LYS A 75 -17.33 -6.76 0.68
N ASN A 76 -18.04 -5.64 0.61
CA ASN A 76 -18.99 -5.31 -0.46
C ASN A 76 -18.33 -4.53 -1.62
N GLN A 77 -17.02 -4.30 -1.56
CA GLN A 77 -16.28 -3.51 -2.54
C GLN A 77 -15.62 -4.40 -3.59
N SER A 78 -16.44 -5.15 -4.35
CA SER A 78 -15.97 -6.06 -5.41
C SER A 78 -15.14 -5.32 -6.47
N ALA A 79 -15.52 -4.09 -6.82
CA ALA A 79 -14.81 -3.25 -7.78
C ALA A 79 -13.37 -2.93 -7.33
N ILE A 80 -13.16 -2.59 -6.05
CA ILE A 80 -11.82 -2.31 -5.50
C ILE A 80 -10.95 -3.56 -5.57
N ARG A 81 -11.47 -4.72 -5.14
CA ARG A 81 -10.74 -6.01 -5.21
C ARG A 81 -10.41 -6.40 -6.64
N ARG A 82 -11.34 -6.18 -7.59
CA ARG A 82 -11.13 -6.42 -9.02
C ARG A 82 -10.05 -5.50 -9.58
N MET A 83 -10.13 -4.20 -9.30
CA MET A 83 -9.14 -3.19 -9.72
C MET A 83 -7.74 -3.53 -9.19
N PHE A 84 -7.63 -3.91 -7.91
CA PHE A 84 -6.37 -4.33 -7.31
C PHE A 84 -5.73 -5.51 -8.06
N ARG A 85 -6.50 -6.57 -8.34
CA ARG A 85 -6.02 -7.73 -9.11
C ARG A 85 -5.65 -7.38 -10.55
N MET A 86 -6.47 -6.55 -11.21
CA MET A 86 -6.18 -6.10 -12.58
C MET A 86 -4.87 -5.30 -12.65
N LYS A 87 -4.59 -4.45 -11.66
CA LYS A 87 -3.31 -3.72 -11.58
C LYS A 87 -2.13 -4.65 -11.35
N LEU A 88 -2.30 -5.72 -10.56
CA LEU A 88 -1.28 -6.77 -10.44
C LEU A 88 -1.06 -7.51 -11.78
N ALA A 89 -2.12 -7.89 -12.49
CA ALA A 89 -2.03 -8.53 -13.80
C ALA A 89 -1.40 -7.63 -14.88
N ALA A 90 -1.44 -6.30 -14.71
CA ALA A 90 -0.71 -5.37 -15.56
C ALA A 90 0.81 -5.42 -15.32
N LYS A 91 1.27 -5.85 -14.14
CA LYS A 91 2.67 -5.84 -13.71
C LYS A 91 3.33 -7.22 -13.76
N PHE A 92 2.57 -8.26 -13.46
CA PHE A 92 3.03 -9.65 -13.39
C PHE A 92 2.32 -10.49 -14.42
N ASP A 93 2.99 -11.57 -14.82
CA ASP A 93 2.33 -12.69 -15.48
C ASP A 93 1.78 -13.58 -14.36
N ILE A 94 0.46 -13.49 -14.13
CA ILE A 94 -0.22 -14.08 -12.98
C ILE A 94 -1.65 -14.45 -13.38
N ASP A 95 -2.07 -15.68 -13.08
CA ASP A 95 -3.44 -16.11 -13.30
C ASP A 95 -4.38 -15.53 -12.24
N ILE A 96 -4.90 -14.34 -12.48
CA ILE A 96 -5.87 -13.69 -11.60
C ILE A 96 -7.26 -14.34 -11.60
N ARG A 97 -7.51 -15.36 -12.43
CA ARG A 97 -8.79 -16.08 -12.50
C ARG A 97 -8.81 -17.25 -11.52
N ALA A 98 -7.68 -17.89 -11.25
CA ALA A 98 -7.53 -18.94 -10.25
C ALA A 98 -8.03 -18.51 -8.86
N THR A 99 -8.77 -19.40 -8.19
CA THR A 99 -9.41 -19.13 -6.90
C THR A 99 -8.38 -18.88 -5.79
N HIS A 100 -7.32 -19.69 -5.70
CA HIS A 100 -6.26 -19.51 -4.72
C HIS A 100 -5.47 -18.20 -4.95
N VAL A 101 -5.23 -17.80 -6.21
CA VAL A 101 -4.60 -16.51 -6.51
C VAL A 101 -5.50 -15.34 -6.11
N LYS A 102 -6.82 -15.42 -6.39
CA LYS A 102 -7.78 -14.40 -5.92
C LYS A 102 -7.74 -14.24 -4.41
N PHE A 103 -7.69 -15.35 -3.67
CA PHE A 103 -7.55 -15.36 -2.21
C PHE A 103 -6.24 -14.70 -1.77
N ALA A 104 -5.11 -15.15 -2.32
CA ALA A 104 -3.78 -14.60 -2.03
C ALA A 104 -3.71 -13.08 -2.27
N CYS A 105 -4.25 -12.59 -3.39
CA CYS A 105 -4.31 -11.16 -3.69
C CYS A 105 -5.11 -10.38 -2.63
N VAL A 106 -6.24 -10.92 -2.16
CA VAL A 106 -7.07 -10.26 -1.15
C VAL A 106 -6.35 -10.20 0.21
N GLU A 107 -5.68 -11.28 0.62
CA GLU A 107 -4.88 -11.28 1.85
C GLU A 107 -3.67 -10.34 1.78
N MET A 108 -3.02 -10.25 0.61
CA MET A 108 -1.95 -9.29 0.39
C MET A 108 -2.45 -7.84 0.38
N MET A 109 -3.61 -7.59 -0.24
CA MET A 109 -4.28 -6.28 -0.18
C MET A 109 -4.60 -5.90 1.26
N LYS A 110 -5.12 -6.81 2.08
CA LYS A 110 -5.43 -6.59 3.50
C LYS A 110 -4.19 -6.19 4.29
N LYS A 111 -3.08 -6.90 4.10
CA LYS A 111 -1.79 -6.56 4.74
C LYS A 111 -1.29 -5.19 4.31
N ALA A 112 -1.35 -4.89 3.01
CA ALA A 112 -0.90 -3.62 2.46
C ALA A 112 -1.77 -2.43 2.93
N VAL A 113 -3.10 -2.58 2.95
CA VAL A 113 -4.03 -1.55 3.47
C VAL A 113 -3.76 -1.27 4.94
N ARG A 114 -3.55 -2.31 5.76
CA ARG A 114 -3.21 -2.15 7.18
C ARG A 114 -1.93 -1.32 7.34
N GLN A 115 -0.87 -1.68 6.61
CA GLN A 115 0.39 -0.94 6.68
C GLN A 115 0.25 0.50 6.19
N HIS A 116 -0.51 0.72 5.11
CA HIS A 116 -0.77 2.06 4.60
C HIS A 116 -1.54 2.91 5.62
N ARG A 117 -2.55 2.32 6.29
CA ARG A 117 -3.30 2.99 7.35
C ARG A 117 -2.41 3.41 8.52
N TYR A 118 -1.53 2.53 8.99
CA TYR A 118 -0.58 2.89 10.06
C TYR A 118 0.35 4.03 9.63
N HIS A 119 0.85 3.97 8.40
CA HIS A 119 1.69 5.03 7.86
C HIS A 119 0.96 6.37 7.80
N LEU A 120 -0.30 6.40 7.34
CA LEU A 120 -1.12 7.62 7.32
C LEU A 120 -1.41 8.14 8.72
N LYS A 121 -1.78 7.26 9.66
CA LYS A 121 -2.02 7.63 11.07
C LYS A 121 -0.77 8.27 11.68
N ARG A 122 0.40 7.67 11.43
CA ARG A 122 1.69 8.17 11.94
C ARG A 122 2.04 9.56 11.41
N ILE A 123 1.72 9.87 10.16
CA ILE A 123 2.12 11.13 9.52
C ILE A 123 1.09 12.23 9.72
N PHE A 124 -0.20 11.92 9.55
CA PHE A 124 -1.26 12.94 9.43
C PHE A 124 -2.19 13.03 10.65
N PHE A 125 -2.01 12.15 11.64
CA PHE A 125 -2.86 12.13 12.83
C PHE A 125 -2.04 12.22 14.12
N ASN A 126 -1.13 11.27 14.37
CA ASN A 126 -0.38 11.20 15.63
C ASN A 126 0.41 12.47 16.00
N PRO A 127 1.03 13.22 15.05
CA PRO A 127 1.79 14.41 15.40
C PRO A 127 0.92 15.63 15.77
N PHE A 128 -0.40 15.56 15.55
CA PHE A 128 -1.28 16.71 15.63
C PHE A 128 -2.35 16.54 16.72
N PRO A 129 -2.65 17.59 17.50
CA PRO A 129 -3.87 17.60 18.31
C PRO A 129 -5.10 17.55 17.40
N LEU A 130 -6.21 17.01 17.91
CA LEU A 130 -7.40 16.69 17.09
C LEU A 130 -7.93 17.86 16.24
N HIS A 131 -7.87 19.09 16.77
CA HIS A 131 -8.34 20.29 16.05
C HIS A 131 -7.42 20.74 14.89
N LEU A 132 -6.17 20.25 14.85
CA LEU A 132 -5.20 20.51 13.77
C LEU A 132 -5.10 19.36 12.76
N VAL A 133 -5.81 18.24 12.98
CA VAL A 133 -5.85 17.15 12.00
C VAL A 133 -6.53 17.63 10.72
N THR A 134 -5.91 17.38 9.56
CA THR A 134 -6.45 17.78 8.26
C THR A 134 -7.85 17.22 8.02
N LYS A 135 -8.76 18.09 7.58
CA LYS A 135 -10.14 17.73 7.22
C LYS A 135 -10.23 17.15 5.80
N SER A 136 -9.36 17.60 4.89
CA SER A 136 -9.25 17.05 3.53
C SER A 136 -8.30 15.86 3.50
N SER A 137 -8.54 14.95 2.57
CA SER A 137 -7.71 13.77 2.40
C SER A 137 -6.33 14.16 1.87
N PRO A 138 -5.23 13.71 2.51
CA PRO A 138 -3.89 13.90 1.98
C PRO A 138 -3.58 12.97 0.78
N ILE A 139 -4.47 12.02 0.46
CA ILE A 139 -4.24 11.02 -0.59
C ILE A 139 -5.38 10.98 -1.60
N LYS A 140 -5.04 11.06 -2.89
CA LYS A 140 -6.01 11.13 -4.00
C LYS A 140 -6.92 9.90 -4.13
N SER A 141 -6.50 8.74 -3.61
CA SER A 141 -7.30 7.52 -3.66
C SER A 141 -8.43 7.49 -2.64
N THR A 142 -8.44 8.40 -1.66
CA THR A 142 -9.43 8.45 -0.58
C THR A 142 -10.17 9.78 -0.66
N THR A 143 -11.49 9.73 -0.70
CA THR A 143 -12.32 10.95 -0.69
C THR A 143 -12.28 11.60 0.69
N ASP A 144 -12.57 12.91 0.77
CA ASP A 144 -12.64 13.63 2.06
C ASP A 144 -13.63 13.00 3.03
N LYS A 145 -14.76 12.50 2.53
CA LYS A 145 -15.73 11.75 3.35
C LYS A 145 -15.11 10.49 3.97
N GLN A 146 -14.43 9.67 3.16
CA GLN A 146 -13.78 8.45 3.65
C GLN A 146 -12.63 8.77 4.61
N TRP A 147 -11.87 9.83 4.34
CA TRP A 147 -10.81 10.32 5.21
C TRP A 147 -11.35 10.78 6.57
N SER A 148 -12.44 11.55 6.57
CA SER A 148 -13.10 11.99 7.80
C SER A 148 -13.55 10.81 8.66
N GLU A 149 -14.16 9.78 8.07
CA GLU A 149 -14.55 8.56 8.78
C GLU A 149 -13.33 7.80 9.36
N LEU A 150 -12.22 7.78 8.62
CA LEU A 150 -10.96 7.20 9.11
C LEU A 150 -10.40 7.99 10.31
N VAL A 151 -10.35 9.31 10.23
CA VAL A 151 -9.87 10.18 11.32
C VAL A 151 -10.75 10.05 12.56
N LYS A 152 -12.09 10.06 12.40
CA LYS A 152 -13.02 9.80 13.52
C LYS A 152 -12.74 8.46 14.19
N SER A 153 -12.48 7.41 13.40
CA SER A 153 -12.16 6.09 13.96
C SER A 153 -10.90 6.10 14.81
N TRP A 154 -9.85 6.84 14.39
CA TRP A 154 -8.63 6.99 15.16
C TRP A 154 -8.80 7.83 16.42
N ALA A 155 -9.64 8.87 16.39
CA ALA A 155 -9.95 9.69 17.54
C ALA A 155 -10.74 8.92 18.62
N SER A 156 -11.56 7.96 18.22
CA SER A 156 -12.34 7.09 19.12
C SER A 156 -11.59 5.85 19.62
N GLU A 157 -10.40 5.58 19.09
CA GLU A 157 -9.62 4.40 19.44
C GLU A 157 -9.01 4.61 20.84
N LYS A 158 -9.32 3.72 21.80
CA LYS A 158 -8.67 3.74 23.12
C LYS A 158 -7.17 3.55 22.90
N LYS A 159 -6.37 4.46 23.46
CA LYS A 159 -4.90 4.33 23.47
C LYS A 159 -4.49 3.13 24.32
#